data_AF-A0A833UDN6-F1
#
_entry.id   AF-A0A833UDN6-F1
#
_cell.length_a   1.000
_cell.length_b   1.000
_cell.length_c   1.000
_cell.angle_alpha   90.00
_cell.angle_beta   90.00
_cell.angle_gamma   90.00
#
_symmetry.space_group_name_H-M   'P 1'
#
loop_
_entity.id
_entity.type
_entity.pdbx_description
1 polymer ?
#
loop_
_entity_poly.entity_id
_entity_poly.type
_entity_poly.pdbx_seq_one_letter_code
_entity_poly.pdbx_strand_id
1 'polypeptide(L)'
;MAKRFNSLVVEAGGYDNLPFIEKDVWNYIDKARVLRLGKGGADALRQYFERMQYKNDGFYSSMDIDDEGRLKNVFWADGRSRAAYGYFGDVVTFDTTYLTNRYGMSFAPFVGVNHHGQSIFFGAGLISSENTDTFFWLFETWLKCIDGRAPNAIITDQDRAMKNAIAIVFPNTRHKYCLWHIMRKLPEKLGSHSKYTDSLTSTLQKYVYDCQTSEEFEKSWEVLLDTFNLHENAWLQSLYTERMHWVPVYLKDRFWAEMSTTQISESMNAFFDGFVHSGTTLKEFVDQFDNALRKKGENEIAADFHSFNRTTPCITHLPMEKQFQQLYTNSKFKEVQTEVIEIIYSHCILIKTEGAISTYQVNDQLQVEDSIKRVTYQAYFNEDECEVKCMCGLFEMMGILCRHILAIFSVKDV
;
A
#
# COMPACT_ATOMS: atom_id res chain seq x y z
N MET A 1 -17.12 -10.59 10.36
CA MET A 1 -17.88 -10.32 11.60
C MET A 1 -19.38 -10.19 11.38
N ALA A 2 -19.85 -9.72 10.20
CA ALA A 2 -21.23 -9.88 9.74
C ALA A 2 -21.76 -11.34 9.84
N LYS A 3 -20.86 -12.33 9.64
CA LYS A 3 -21.16 -13.77 9.87
C LYS A 3 -21.61 -14.10 11.31
N ARG A 4 -21.18 -13.37 12.35
CA ARG A 4 -21.60 -13.61 13.75
C ARG A 4 -22.97 -13.00 14.05
N PHE A 5 -23.27 -11.81 13.52
CA PHE A 5 -24.60 -11.22 13.65
C PHE A 5 -25.64 -12.03 12.88
N ASN A 6 -25.35 -12.41 11.63
CA ASN A 6 -26.23 -13.30 10.87
C ASN A 6 -26.42 -14.68 11.53
N SER A 7 -25.41 -15.20 12.23
CA SER A 7 -25.56 -16.42 13.03
C SER A 7 -26.56 -16.24 14.18
N LEU A 8 -26.53 -15.09 14.88
CA LEU A 8 -27.47 -14.77 15.96
C LEU A 8 -28.89 -14.53 15.42
N VAL A 9 -29.02 -13.93 14.24
CA VAL A 9 -30.30 -13.76 13.54
C VAL A 9 -30.89 -15.12 13.14
N VAL A 10 -30.05 -16.03 12.66
CA VAL A 10 -30.45 -17.40 12.28
C VAL A 10 -30.84 -18.22 13.51
N GLU A 11 -30.10 -18.12 14.63
CA GLU A 11 -30.46 -18.77 15.90
C GLU A 11 -31.74 -18.19 16.52
N ALA A 12 -31.98 -16.89 16.38
CA ALA A 12 -33.20 -16.23 16.85
C ALA A 12 -34.41 -16.44 15.92
N GLY A 13 -34.23 -17.08 14.76
CA GLY A 13 -35.30 -17.37 13.81
C GLY A 13 -35.82 -16.16 13.03
N GLY A 14 -35.02 -15.11 12.88
CA GLY A 14 -35.37 -13.91 12.11
C GLY A 14 -35.00 -12.61 12.83
N TYR A 15 -34.94 -11.51 12.06
CA TYR A 15 -34.57 -10.19 12.59
C TYR A 15 -35.57 -9.65 13.62
N ASP A 16 -36.85 -10.01 13.49
CA ASP A 16 -37.94 -9.56 14.37
C ASP A 16 -37.89 -10.15 15.79
N ASN A 17 -37.08 -11.21 15.98
CA ASN A 17 -36.96 -11.92 17.25
C ASN A 17 -35.71 -11.54 18.06
N LEU A 18 -34.90 -10.61 17.56
CA LEU A 18 -33.74 -10.09 18.29
C LEU A 18 -34.13 -8.82 19.06
N PRO A 19 -33.86 -8.73 20.38
CA PRO A 19 -34.17 -7.54 21.17
C PRO A 19 -33.18 -6.39 20.95
N PHE A 20 -32.29 -6.50 19.96
CA PHE A 20 -31.24 -5.54 19.65
C PHE A 20 -30.94 -5.58 18.15
N ILE A 21 -30.59 -4.43 17.58
CA ILE A 21 -30.21 -4.33 16.16
C ILE A 21 -28.69 -4.48 16.00
N GLU A 22 -28.21 -4.64 14.75
CA GLU A 22 -26.77 -4.79 14.48
C GLU A 22 -25.95 -3.64 15.11
N LYS A 23 -26.48 -2.41 15.03
CA LYS A 23 -25.91 -1.21 15.65
C LYS A 23 -25.72 -1.36 17.17
N ASP A 24 -26.62 -2.04 17.87
CA ASP A 24 -26.52 -2.24 19.32
C ASP A 24 -25.44 -3.27 19.68
N VAL A 25 -25.23 -4.28 18.82
CA VAL A 25 -24.11 -5.23 18.96
C VAL A 25 -22.78 -4.50 18.75
N TRP A 26 -22.70 -3.64 17.74
CA TRP A 26 -21.53 -2.78 17.53
C TRP A 26 -21.30 -1.85 18.72
N ASN A 27 -22.33 -1.18 19.22
CA ASN A 27 -22.26 -0.32 20.41
C ASN A 27 -21.85 -1.10 21.66
N TYR A 28 -22.33 -2.33 21.84
CA TYR A 28 -21.97 -3.18 22.98
C TYR A 28 -20.52 -3.66 22.88
N ILE A 29 -20.07 -4.07 21.69
CA ILE A 29 -18.67 -4.46 21.45
C ILE A 29 -17.75 -3.26 21.66
N ASP A 30 -18.11 -2.08 21.15
CA ASP A 30 -17.33 -0.85 21.33
C ASP A 30 -17.26 -0.47 22.82
N LYS A 31 -18.40 -0.49 23.53
CA LYS A 31 -18.44 -0.33 24.99
C LYS A 31 -17.57 -1.37 25.71
N ALA A 32 -17.61 -2.64 25.30
CA ALA A 32 -16.82 -3.72 25.91
C ALA A 32 -15.32 -3.60 25.62
N ARG A 33 -14.91 -3.08 24.45
CA ARG A 33 -13.51 -2.77 24.10
C ARG A 33 -13.00 -1.61 24.94
N VAL A 34 -13.77 -0.54 25.04
CA VAL A 34 -13.47 0.65 25.86
C VAL A 34 -13.41 0.30 27.36
N LEU A 35 -14.27 -0.60 27.85
CA LEU A 35 -14.27 -1.07 29.24
C LEU A 35 -13.03 -1.89 29.64
N ARG A 36 -12.32 -2.51 28.69
CA ARG A 36 -11.19 -3.42 28.98
C ARG A 36 -9.87 -2.71 29.33
N LEU A 37 -9.71 -1.44 29.00
CA LEU A 37 -8.47 -0.70 29.30
C LEU A 37 -8.30 -0.38 30.79
N GLY A 38 -9.40 -0.34 31.56
CA GLY A 38 -9.39 0.00 32.98
C GLY A 38 -8.79 1.39 33.27
N LYS A 39 -8.95 1.89 34.50
CA LYS A 39 -8.35 3.18 34.91
C LYS A 39 -6.81 3.20 34.75
N GLY A 40 -6.14 2.06 34.89
CA GLY A 40 -4.67 1.98 34.87
C GLY A 40 -4.00 1.93 33.49
N GLY A 41 -4.71 1.53 32.41
CA GLY A 41 -4.11 1.41 31.08
C GLY A 41 -3.87 2.74 30.38
N ALA A 42 -4.82 3.66 30.49
CA ALA A 42 -4.72 5.02 29.95
C ALA A 42 -3.64 5.84 30.67
N ASP A 43 -3.58 5.74 32.00
CA ASP A 43 -2.56 6.42 32.82
C ASP A 43 -1.15 5.91 32.52
N ALA A 44 -0.99 4.60 32.30
CA ALA A 44 0.29 4.02 31.92
C ALA A 44 0.79 4.51 30.55
N LEU A 45 -0.09 4.61 29.55
CA LEU A 45 0.25 5.20 28.25
C LEU A 45 0.59 6.67 28.36
N ARG A 46 -0.18 7.43 29.16
CA ARG A 46 0.06 8.86 29.37
C ARG A 46 1.46 9.08 29.96
N GLN A 47 1.80 8.37 31.02
CA GLN A 47 3.13 8.42 31.63
C GLN A 47 4.23 7.97 30.67
N TYR A 48 3.95 7.02 29.78
CA TYR A 48 4.92 6.65 28.74
C TYR A 48 5.15 7.80 27.76
N PHE A 49 4.11 8.41 27.20
CA PHE A 49 4.28 9.52 26.26
C PHE A 49 4.91 10.75 26.89
N GLU A 50 4.55 11.11 28.13
CA GLU A 50 5.21 12.19 28.87
C GLU A 50 6.72 11.93 29.01
N ARG A 51 7.11 10.68 29.32
CA ARG A 51 8.53 10.29 29.36
C ARG A 51 9.20 10.35 27.99
N MET A 52 8.49 9.99 26.92
CA MET A 52 9.05 10.05 25.56
C MET A 52 9.22 11.47 25.06
N GLN A 53 8.24 12.34 25.34
CA GLN A 53 8.33 13.78 25.06
C GLN A 53 9.48 14.43 25.84
N TYR A 54 9.70 14.03 27.09
CA TYR A 54 10.85 14.51 27.87
C TYR A 54 12.21 14.06 27.30
N LYS A 55 12.28 12.86 26.70
CA LYS A 55 13.53 12.31 26.14
C LYS A 55 13.80 12.76 24.70
N ASN A 56 12.76 13.11 23.95
CA ASN A 56 12.85 13.41 22.53
C ASN A 56 11.87 14.55 22.21
N ASP A 57 12.41 15.76 22.04
CA ASP A 57 11.64 16.97 21.69
C ASP A 57 10.85 16.81 20.38
N GLY A 58 11.28 15.89 19.50
CA GLY A 58 10.57 15.56 18.27
C GLY A 58 9.40 14.59 18.45
N PHE A 59 9.18 14.01 19.64
CA PHE A 59 8.11 13.05 19.87
C PHE A 59 6.74 13.76 19.93
N TYR A 60 5.80 13.28 19.11
CA TYR A 60 4.43 13.75 19.09
C TYR A 60 3.49 12.65 19.57
N SER A 61 2.50 13.01 20.38
CA SER A 61 1.41 12.11 20.73
C SER A 61 0.10 12.86 20.94
N SER A 62 -1.00 12.14 20.77
CA SER A 62 -2.35 12.63 21.02
C SER A 62 -3.22 11.49 21.55
N MET A 63 -4.13 11.83 22.45
CA MET A 63 -5.08 10.89 23.04
C MET A 63 -6.50 11.42 22.86
N ASP A 64 -7.37 10.59 22.29
CA ASP A 64 -8.81 10.78 22.23
C ASP A 64 -9.45 10.06 23.41
N ILE A 65 -10.20 10.82 24.22
CA ILE A 65 -10.82 10.34 25.45
C ILE A 65 -12.32 10.64 25.33
N ASP A 66 -13.17 9.67 25.69
CA ASP A 66 -14.62 9.85 25.66
C ASP A 66 -15.13 10.69 26.86
N ASP A 67 -16.43 11.01 26.82
CA ASP A 67 -17.10 11.83 27.85
C ASP A 67 -17.05 11.20 29.25
N GLU A 68 -16.81 9.89 29.35
CA GLU A 68 -16.65 9.17 30.61
C GLU A 68 -15.17 9.06 31.05
N GLY A 69 -14.26 9.73 30.37
CA GLY A 69 -12.83 9.76 30.70
C GLY A 69 -12.07 8.49 30.27
N ARG A 70 -12.62 7.69 29.36
CA ARG A 70 -12.02 6.44 28.89
C ARG A 70 -11.28 6.67 27.58
N LEU A 71 -10.12 6.04 27.46
CA LEU A 71 -9.29 6.13 26.26
C LEU A 71 -9.99 5.46 25.07
N LYS A 72 -10.22 6.23 24.01
CA LYS A 72 -10.84 5.77 22.78
C LYS A 72 -9.79 5.50 21.70
N ASN A 73 -8.98 6.50 21.41
CA ASN A 73 -7.95 6.42 20.37
C ASN A 73 -6.65 7.06 20.86
N VAL A 74 -5.53 6.59 20.32
CA VAL A 74 -4.21 7.13 20.62
C VAL A 74 -3.43 7.21 19.34
N PHE A 75 -2.64 8.26 19.18
CA PHE A 75 -1.67 8.41 18.11
C PHE A 75 -0.31 8.81 18.67
N TRP A 76 0.77 8.32 18.09
CA TRP A 76 2.12 8.78 18.38
C TRP A 76 3.07 8.63 17.18
N ALA A 77 4.10 9.47 17.18
CA ALA A 77 5.23 9.39 16.24
C ALA A 77 6.49 9.93 16.91
N ASP A 78 7.64 9.28 16.71
CA ASP A 78 8.92 9.77 17.21
C ASP A 78 9.52 10.84 16.27
N GLY A 79 10.54 11.56 16.77
CA GLY A 79 11.19 12.61 16.00
C GLY A 79 11.82 12.12 14.69
N ARG A 80 12.34 10.88 14.66
CA ARG A 80 12.91 10.28 13.45
C ARG A 80 11.83 10.04 12.40
N SER A 81 10.69 9.49 12.78
CA SER A 81 9.56 9.20 11.89
C SER A 81 9.00 10.47 11.26
N ARG A 82 8.88 11.54 12.06
CA ARG A 82 8.45 12.86 11.56
C ARG A 82 9.46 13.47 10.59
N ALA A 83 10.75 13.37 10.89
CA ALA A 83 11.80 13.82 9.99
C ALA A 83 11.84 13.00 8.69
N ALA A 84 11.73 11.68 8.79
CA ALA A 84 11.71 10.74 7.67
C ALA A 84 10.55 11.01 6.71
N TYR A 85 9.37 11.36 7.23
CA TYR A 85 8.23 11.75 6.40
C TYR A 85 8.56 12.92 5.47
N GLY A 86 9.41 13.85 5.91
CA GLY A 86 9.85 14.96 5.08
C GLY A 86 10.64 14.56 3.82
N TYR A 87 11.22 13.36 3.78
CA TYR A 87 12.00 12.84 2.65
C TYR A 87 11.28 11.75 1.87
N PHE A 88 10.43 10.97 2.55
CA PHE A 88 9.86 9.72 2.03
C PHE A 88 8.32 9.67 2.10
N GLY A 89 7.68 10.79 2.43
CA GLY A 89 6.25 10.89 2.69
C GLY A 89 5.34 10.98 1.45
N ASP A 90 5.89 10.85 0.24
CA ASP A 90 5.14 10.94 -1.01
C ASP A 90 4.03 9.88 -1.09
N VAL A 91 4.35 8.65 -0.69
CA VAL A 91 3.44 7.51 -0.72
C VAL A 91 3.39 6.89 0.67
N VAL A 92 2.18 6.76 1.21
CA VAL A 92 1.95 6.19 2.55
C VAL A 92 1.02 5.00 2.44
N THR A 93 1.39 3.91 3.10
CA THR A 93 0.50 2.79 3.37
C THR A 93 -0.09 2.92 4.76
N PHE A 94 -1.38 2.62 4.87
CA PHE A 94 -2.13 2.57 6.11
C PHE A 94 -3.00 1.31 6.15
N ASP A 95 -2.85 0.49 7.20
CA ASP A 95 -3.58 -0.77 7.39
C ASP A 95 -3.92 -0.94 8.87
N THR A 96 -5.09 -1.51 9.17
CA THR A 96 -5.53 -1.81 10.55
C THR A 96 -5.66 -3.30 10.82
N THR A 97 -5.43 -4.15 9.82
CA THR A 97 -5.67 -5.60 9.89
C THR A 97 -4.54 -6.38 10.55
N TYR A 98 -3.39 -5.76 10.81
CA TYR A 98 -2.20 -6.42 11.34
C TYR A 98 -2.42 -7.00 12.75
N LEU A 99 -2.88 -6.17 13.68
CA LEU A 99 -2.93 -6.55 15.08
C LEU A 99 -4.11 -5.90 15.79
N THR A 100 -4.96 -6.75 16.37
CA THR A 100 -5.85 -6.34 17.44
C THR A 100 -5.22 -6.75 18.77
N ASN A 101 -4.96 -5.78 19.64
CA ASN A 101 -4.38 -6.07 20.96
C ASN A 101 -5.39 -6.77 21.88
N ARG A 102 -4.95 -7.23 23.06
CA ARG A 102 -5.82 -7.91 24.06
C ARG A 102 -7.04 -7.08 24.51
N TYR A 103 -6.99 -5.77 24.32
CA TYR A 103 -8.06 -4.83 24.67
C TYR A 103 -9.08 -4.65 23.54
N GLY A 104 -8.84 -5.25 22.37
CA GLY A 104 -9.71 -5.13 21.21
C GLY A 104 -9.49 -3.87 20.38
N MET A 105 -8.37 -3.15 20.58
CA MET A 105 -7.99 -2.01 19.75
C MET A 105 -7.16 -2.47 18.56
N SER A 106 -7.45 -1.91 17.38
CA SER A 106 -6.67 -2.15 16.16
C SER A 106 -5.44 -1.24 16.16
N PHE A 107 -4.29 -1.82 15.80
CA PHE A 107 -3.06 -1.10 15.55
C PHE A 107 -3.03 -0.60 14.10
N ALA A 108 -2.73 0.69 13.94
CA ALA A 108 -2.92 1.43 12.70
C ALA A 108 -1.63 2.19 12.31
N PRO A 109 -0.60 1.53 11.76
CA PRO A 109 0.65 2.16 11.37
C PRO A 109 0.55 2.96 10.07
N PHE A 110 1.31 4.05 9.99
CA PHE A 110 1.64 4.78 8.78
C PHE A 110 3.05 4.41 8.33
N VAL A 111 3.18 3.84 7.14
CA VAL A 111 4.44 3.27 6.64
C VAL A 111 4.73 3.77 5.23
N GLY A 112 5.97 4.16 4.98
CA GLY A 112 6.53 4.51 3.67
C GLY A 112 7.64 3.55 3.24
N VAL A 113 8.38 3.95 2.22
CA VAL A 113 9.64 3.30 1.81
C VAL A 113 10.76 4.32 1.72
N ASN A 114 11.97 3.94 2.16
CA ASN A 114 13.15 4.78 2.02
C ASN A 114 13.85 4.58 0.66
N HIS A 115 14.97 5.28 0.45
CA HIS A 115 15.82 5.22 -0.76
C HIS A 115 16.49 3.87 -1.03
N HIS A 116 16.33 2.88 -0.15
CA HIS A 116 16.72 1.48 -0.39
C HIS A 116 15.54 0.57 -0.74
N GLY A 117 14.31 1.09 -0.74
CA GLY A 117 13.08 0.28 -0.86
C GLY A 117 12.73 -0.45 0.43
N GLN A 118 13.31 -0.05 1.57
CA GLN A 118 13.01 -0.63 2.88
C GLN A 118 11.86 0.13 3.53
N SER A 119 11.01 -0.58 4.27
CA SER A 119 9.89 0.02 4.97
C SER A 119 10.34 0.98 6.07
N ILE A 120 9.79 2.19 6.05
CA ILE A 120 10.07 3.25 7.03
C ILE A 120 8.78 3.67 7.71
N PHE A 121 8.86 4.00 8.99
CA PHE A 121 7.70 4.28 9.83
C PHE A 121 7.48 5.79 9.99
N PHE A 122 6.22 6.24 9.94
CA PHE A 122 5.83 7.65 10.05
C PHE A 122 4.97 7.98 11.27
N GLY A 123 4.51 6.96 12.00
CA GLY A 123 3.62 7.11 13.15
C GLY A 123 2.64 5.94 13.23
N ALA A 124 1.95 5.80 14.35
CA ALA A 124 0.88 4.83 14.47
C ALA A 124 -0.23 5.28 15.40
N GLY A 125 -1.40 4.71 15.15
CA GLY A 125 -2.55 4.76 16.05
C GLY A 125 -2.84 3.44 16.74
N LEU A 126 -3.47 3.54 17.92
CA LEU A 126 -4.30 2.48 18.48
C LEU A 126 -5.74 3.00 18.51
N ILE A 127 -6.64 2.32 17.81
CA ILE A 127 -8.02 2.78 17.64
C ILE A 127 -9.02 1.76 18.23
N SER A 128 -10.06 2.23 18.93
CA SER A 128 -11.07 1.34 19.53
C SER A 128 -12.08 0.80 18.50
N SER A 129 -12.34 1.58 17.45
CA SER A 129 -13.35 1.32 16.42
C SER A 129 -12.87 1.69 15.02
N GLU A 130 -13.26 0.89 14.03
CA GLU A 130 -12.95 1.11 12.61
C GLU A 130 -14.15 1.80 11.93
N ASN A 131 -14.44 3.04 12.34
CA ASN A 131 -15.50 3.87 11.77
C ASN A 131 -14.95 5.20 11.23
N THR A 132 -15.77 5.94 10.49
CA THR A 132 -15.32 7.16 9.79
C THR A 132 -14.82 8.22 10.77
N ASP A 133 -15.48 8.40 11.91
CA ASP A 133 -15.10 9.43 12.89
C ASP A 133 -13.75 9.13 13.54
N THR A 134 -13.49 7.86 13.86
CA THR A 134 -12.21 7.42 14.41
C THR A 134 -11.07 7.56 13.39
N PHE A 135 -11.30 7.19 12.12
CA PHE A 135 -10.31 7.40 11.08
C PHE A 135 -10.10 8.89 10.76
N PHE A 136 -11.16 9.70 10.80
CA PHE A 136 -11.06 11.14 10.64
C PHE A 136 -10.16 11.73 11.73
N TRP A 137 -10.42 11.40 13.01
CA TRP A 137 -9.58 11.86 14.12
C TRP A 137 -8.12 11.44 13.95
N LEU A 138 -7.89 10.18 13.57
CA LEU A 138 -6.53 9.64 13.42
C LEU A 138 -5.78 10.33 12.27
N PHE A 139 -6.41 10.48 11.11
CA PHE A 139 -5.81 11.14 9.95
C PHE A 139 -5.60 12.63 10.18
N GLU A 140 -6.54 13.33 10.81
CA GLU A 140 -6.39 14.74 11.15
C GLU A 140 -5.24 14.95 12.16
N THR A 141 -5.14 14.06 13.15
CA THR A 141 -4.07 14.08 14.15
C THR A 141 -2.71 13.78 13.51
N TRP A 142 -2.62 12.77 12.64
CA TRP A 142 -1.40 12.48 11.91
C TRP A 142 -0.99 13.64 10.99
N LEU A 143 -1.95 14.26 10.29
CA LEU A 143 -1.71 15.44 9.46
C LEU A 143 -1.14 16.61 10.26
N LYS A 144 -1.65 16.86 11.48
CA LYS A 144 -1.09 17.86 12.40
C LYS A 144 0.33 17.51 12.82
N CYS A 145 0.61 16.23 13.08
CA CYS A 145 1.93 15.74 13.47
C CYS A 145 3.02 15.97 12.41
N ILE A 146 2.65 15.95 11.12
CA ILE A 146 3.54 16.14 9.96
C ILE A 146 3.45 17.56 9.37
N ASP A 147 3.02 18.52 10.18
CA ASP A 147 2.95 19.96 9.86
C ASP A 147 2.01 20.29 8.69
N GLY A 148 0.89 19.56 8.56
CA GLY A 148 -0.12 19.81 7.54
C GLY A 148 0.26 19.33 6.13
N ARG A 149 1.37 18.63 5.97
CA ARG A 149 1.82 18.08 4.69
C ARG A 149 1.13 16.75 4.42
N ALA A 150 0.08 16.75 3.62
CA ALA A 150 -0.60 15.53 3.18
C ALA A 150 0.28 14.75 2.16
N PRO A 151 0.19 13.41 2.14
CA PRO A 151 0.92 12.60 1.17
C PRO A 151 0.35 12.79 -0.24
N ASN A 152 1.16 12.58 -1.28
CA ASN A 152 0.69 12.62 -2.65
C ASN A 152 -0.24 11.43 -2.96
N ALA A 153 0.06 10.28 -2.37
CA ALA A 153 -0.74 9.08 -2.51
C ALA A 153 -0.85 8.28 -1.20
N ILE A 154 -1.99 7.62 -1.01
CA ILE A 154 -2.24 6.74 0.14
C ILE A 154 -2.78 5.39 -0.32
N ILE A 155 -2.24 4.32 0.25
CA ILE A 155 -2.63 2.93 -0.01
C ILE A 155 -3.27 2.36 1.24
N THR A 156 -4.52 1.88 1.12
CA THR A 156 -5.23 1.28 2.25
C THR A 156 -5.97 0.01 1.87
N ASP A 157 -6.55 -0.64 2.86
CA ASP A 157 -7.56 -1.67 2.64
C ASP A 157 -8.80 -1.11 1.97
N GLN A 158 -9.56 -2.00 1.31
CA GLN A 158 -10.89 -1.67 0.82
C GLN A 158 -11.84 -1.56 2.02
N ASP A 159 -11.95 -0.34 2.56
CA ASP A 159 -12.82 0.03 3.67
C ASP A 159 -13.53 1.38 3.42
N ARG A 160 -14.84 1.41 3.63
CA ARG A 160 -15.67 2.60 3.36
C ARG A 160 -15.39 3.72 4.36
N ALA A 161 -15.10 3.38 5.60
CA ALA A 161 -14.84 4.37 6.63
C ALA A 161 -13.50 5.07 6.40
N MET A 162 -12.45 4.32 6.03
CA MET A 162 -11.16 4.88 5.60
C MET A 162 -11.34 5.78 4.37
N LYS A 163 -12.04 5.31 3.32
CA LYS A 163 -12.29 6.10 2.09
C LYS A 163 -12.94 7.45 2.41
N ASN A 164 -13.98 7.44 3.23
CA ASN A 164 -14.68 8.67 3.61
C ASN A 164 -13.77 9.63 4.37
N ALA A 165 -13.02 9.12 5.36
CA ALA A 165 -12.12 9.95 6.15
C ALA A 165 -10.98 10.53 5.30
N ILE A 166 -10.39 9.75 4.39
CA ILE A 166 -9.38 10.20 3.43
C ILE A 166 -9.93 11.30 2.52
N ALA A 167 -11.15 11.14 1.98
CA ALA A 167 -11.76 12.15 1.12
C ALA A 167 -11.98 13.50 1.83
N ILE A 168 -12.16 13.49 3.16
CA ILE A 168 -12.34 14.70 3.97
C ILE A 168 -10.98 15.32 4.36
N VAL A 169 -10.06 14.51 4.88
CA VAL A 169 -8.79 14.99 5.46
C VAL A 169 -7.74 15.24 4.38
N PHE A 170 -7.75 14.45 3.30
CA PHE A 170 -6.76 14.45 2.24
C PHE A 170 -7.39 14.60 0.85
N PRO A 171 -8.12 15.71 0.57
CA PRO A 171 -8.92 15.84 -0.65
C PRO A 171 -8.12 15.78 -1.96
N ASN A 172 -6.82 16.08 -1.91
CA ASN A 172 -5.92 16.07 -3.07
C ASN A 172 -5.04 14.80 -3.16
N THR A 173 -5.10 13.92 -2.17
CA THR A 173 -4.27 12.71 -2.13
C THR A 173 -4.92 11.62 -2.99
N ARG A 174 -4.12 10.96 -3.82
CA ARG A 174 -4.59 9.82 -4.62
C ARG A 174 -4.78 8.60 -3.72
N HIS A 175 -6.01 8.11 -3.62
CA HIS A 175 -6.32 6.90 -2.85
C HIS A 175 -6.28 5.64 -3.72
N LYS A 176 -5.53 4.63 -3.27
CA LYS A 176 -5.46 3.31 -3.89
C LYS A 176 -5.80 2.22 -2.86
N TYR A 177 -6.57 1.22 -3.28
CA TYR A 177 -6.75 0.02 -2.47
C TYR A 177 -5.60 -0.95 -2.68
N CYS A 178 -5.18 -1.58 -1.59
CA CYS A 178 -4.20 -2.65 -1.63
C CYS A 178 -4.79 -3.86 -2.37
N LEU A 179 -4.22 -4.15 -3.54
CA LEU A 179 -4.69 -5.26 -4.37
C LEU A 179 -4.54 -6.61 -3.67
N TRP A 180 -3.52 -6.77 -2.83
CA TRP A 180 -3.36 -7.98 -2.00
C TRP A 180 -4.62 -8.27 -1.19
N HIS A 181 -5.14 -7.24 -0.51
CA HIS A 181 -6.32 -7.35 0.33
C HIS A 181 -7.58 -7.67 -0.47
N ILE A 182 -7.68 -7.16 -1.71
CA ILE A 182 -8.75 -7.53 -2.64
C ILE A 182 -8.61 -9.00 -3.06
N MET A 183 -7.41 -9.43 -3.46
CA MET A 183 -7.13 -10.79 -3.92
C MET A 183 -7.34 -11.82 -2.80
N ARG A 184 -6.96 -11.49 -1.56
CA ARG A 184 -7.17 -12.34 -0.37
C ARG A 184 -8.65 -12.60 -0.07
N LYS A 185 -9.54 -11.66 -0.44
CA LYS A 185 -10.99 -11.82 -0.27
C LYS A 185 -11.61 -12.75 -1.33
N LEU A 186 -10.91 -13.09 -2.41
CA LEU A 186 -11.47 -13.90 -3.50
C LEU A 186 -11.99 -15.27 -3.05
N PRO A 187 -11.24 -16.09 -2.29
CA PRO A 187 -11.74 -17.39 -1.87
C PRO A 187 -12.95 -17.26 -0.93
N GLU A 188 -12.97 -16.22 -0.09
CA GLU A 188 -14.12 -15.98 0.79
C GLU A 188 -15.38 -15.56 0.01
N LYS A 189 -15.22 -14.72 -1.01
CA LYS A 189 -16.34 -14.09 -1.74
C LYS A 189 -16.86 -14.94 -2.89
N LEU A 190 -16.00 -15.74 -3.50
CA LEU A 190 -16.32 -16.56 -4.66
C LEU A 190 -16.21 -18.05 -4.39
N GLY A 191 -15.67 -18.50 -3.24
CA GLY A 191 -15.42 -19.91 -2.97
C GLY A 191 -16.64 -20.82 -2.94
N SER A 192 -17.84 -20.28 -2.71
CA SER A 192 -19.10 -21.02 -2.78
C SER A 192 -19.71 -21.07 -4.19
N HIS A 193 -19.10 -20.40 -5.17
CA HIS A 193 -19.57 -20.38 -6.54
C HIS A 193 -19.30 -21.72 -7.22
N SER A 194 -20.27 -22.25 -7.97
CA SER A 194 -20.21 -23.59 -8.57
C SER A 194 -19.03 -23.79 -9.54
N LYS A 195 -18.56 -22.71 -10.16
CA LYS A 195 -17.38 -22.68 -11.05
C LYS A 195 -16.11 -22.14 -10.38
N TYR A 196 -16.11 -21.98 -9.05
CA TYR A 196 -14.89 -21.56 -8.34
C TYR A 196 -13.82 -22.65 -8.50
N THR A 197 -12.79 -22.30 -9.25
CA THR A 197 -11.67 -23.17 -9.61
C THR A 197 -10.41 -22.31 -9.60
N ASP A 198 -9.24 -22.94 -9.54
CA ASP A 198 -7.98 -22.22 -9.71
C ASP A 198 -7.94 -21.41 -11.01
N SER A 199 -8.66 -21.87 -12.04
CA SER A 199 -8.86 -21.17 -13.31
C SER A 199 -9.58 -19.82 -13.17
N LEU A 200 -10.57 -19.69 -12.29
CA LEU A 200 -11.25 -18.39 -12.08
C LEU A 200 -10.27 -17.38 -11.44
N THR A 201 -9.57 -17.81 -10.39
CA THR A 201 -8.61 -16.97 -9.68
C THR A 201 -7.47 -16.55 -10.59
N SER A 202 -6.90 -17.47 -11.36
CA SER A 202 -5.81 -17.16 -12.29
C SER A 202 -6.28 -16.26 -13.45
N THR A 203 -7.49 -16.47 -13.97
CA THR A 203 -8.04 -15.62 -15.04
C THR A 203 -8.28 -14.20 -14.55
N LEU A 204 -8.85 -14.03 -13.35
CA LEU A 204 -9.04 -12.71 -12.77
C LEU A 204 -7.69 -12.02 -12.51
N GLN A 205 -6.73 -12.71 -11.90
CA GLN A 205 -5.39 -12.16 -11.67
C GLN A 205 -4.75 -11.72 -12.99
N LYS A 206 -4.77 -12.59 -14.01
CA LYS A 206 -4.29 -12.27 -15.35
C LYS A 206 -4.95 -10.99 -15.88
N TYR A 207 -6.27 -10.88 -15.86
CA TYR A 207 -6.94 -9.69 -16.40
C TYR A 207 -6.67 -8.41 -15.61
N VAL A 208 -6.38 -8.51 -14.31
CA VAL A 208 -6.05 -7.35 -13.49
C VAL A 208 -4.60 -6.90 -13.71
N TYR A 209 -3.65 -7.84 -13.76
CA TYR A 209 -2.21 -7.53 -13.84
C TYR A 209 -1.70 -7.34 -15.27
N ASP A 210 -2.28 -8.03 -16.25
CA ASP A 210 -1.74 -8.07 -17.61
C ASP A 210 -2.30 -7.01 -18.55
N CYS A 211 -3.48 -6.45 -18.25
CA CYS A 211 -4.07 -5.44 -19.13
C CYS A 211 -3.18 -4.20 -19.20
N GLN A 212 -2.97 -3.68 -20.40
CA GLN A 212 -2.12 -2.50 -20.61
C GLN A 212 -2.93 -1.22 -20.74
N THR A 213 -4.16 -1.34 -21.24
CA THR A 213 -5.09 -0.22 -21.45
C THR A 213 -6.39 -0.42 -20.67
N SER A 214 -7.10 0.68 -20.43
CA SER A 214 -8.45 0.65 -19.87
C SER A 214 -9.39 -0.19 -20.73
N GLU A 215 -9.32 -0.05 -22.04
CA GLU A 215 -10.18 -0.74 -23.01
C GLU A 215 -9.98 -2.25 -22.99
N GLU A 216 -8.73 -2.71 -22.84
CA GLU A 216 -8.41 -4.13 -22.65
C GLU A 216 -8.98 -4.67 -21.34
N PHE A 217 -8.86 -3.90 -20.26
CA PHE A 217 -9.41 -4.27 -18.97
C PHE A 217 -10.94 -4.39 -19.03
N GLU A 218 -11.64 -3.39 -19.57
CA GLU A 218 -13.10 -3.39 -19.67
C GLU A 218 -13.61 -4.62 -20.46
N LYS A 219 -12.99 -4.93 -21.60
CA LYS A 219 -13.34 -6.11 -22.40
C LYS A 219 -13.04 -7.41 -21.65
N SER A 220 -11.87 -7.51 -21.04
CA SER A 220 -11.45 -8.72 -20.32
C SER A 220 -12.32 -8.96 -19.09
N TRP A 221 -12.73 -7.89 -18.42
CA TRP A 221 -13.66 -7.93 -17.29
C TRP A 221 -15.04 -8.45 -17.72
N GLU A 222 -15.60 -7.96 -18.82
CA GLU A 222 -16.86 -8.45 -19.38
C GLU A 222 -16.78 -9.96 -19.72
N VAL A 223 -15.71 -10.37 -20.42
CA VAL A 223 -15.46 -11.78 -20.76
C VAL A 223 -15.37 -12.67 -19.51
N LEU A 224 -14.74 -12.19 -18.44
CA LEU A 224 -14.68 -12.89 -17.16
C LEU A 224 -16.09 -13.10 -16.59
N LEU A 225 -16.91 -12.05 -16.56
CA LEU A 225 -18.27 -12.12 -16.02
C LEU A 225 -19.16 -13.08 -16.82
N ASP A 226 -19.06 -13.07 -18.16
CA ASP A 226 -19.79 -13.98 -19.03
C ASP A 226 -19.38 -15.44 -18.82
N THR A 227 -18.08 -15.72 -18.88
CA THR A 227 -17.52 -17.08 -18.81
C THR A 227 -17.93 -17.80 -17.52
N PHE A 228 -17.90 -17.06 -16.41
CA PHE A 228 -18.17 -17.59 -15.09
C PHE A 228 -19.60 -17.30 -14.60
N ASN A 229 -20.44 -16.61 -15.39
CA ASN A 229 -21.80 -16.21 -15.01
C ASN A 229 -21.85 -15.41 -13.69
N LEU A 230 -21.00 -14.37 -13.60
CA LEU A 230 -20.77 -13.59 -12.38
C LEU A 230 -21.43 -12.20 -12.39
N HIS A 231 -22.26 -11.91 -13.40
CA HIS A 231 -22.90 -10.60 -13.56
C HIS A 231 -23.72 -10.14 -12.35
N GLU A 232 -24.39 -11.06 -11.66
CA GLU A 232 -25.22 -10.76 -10.49
C GLU A 232 -24.43 -10.74 -9.17
N ASN A 233 -23.10 -10.95 -9.21
CA ASN A 233 -22.29 -10.97 -8.01
C ASN A 233 -22.10 -9.55 -7.45
N ALA A 234 -22.84 -9.23 -6.39
CA ALA A 234 -22.82 -7.91 -5.76
C ALA A 234 -21.42 -7.43 -5.33
N TRP A 235 -20.52 -8.35 -4.93
CA TRP A 235 -19.16 -7.98 -4.55
C TRP A 235 -18.32 -7.56 -5.76
N LEU A 236 -18.41 -8.30 -6.88
CA LEU A 236 -17.71 -7.93 -8.12
C LEU A 236 -18.26 -6.65 -8.74
N GLN A 237 -19.57 -6.41 -8.67
CA GLN A 237 -20.18 -5.15 -9.09
C GLN A 237 -19.66 -3.96 -8.26
N SER A 238 -19.61 -4.13 -6.93
CA SER A 238 -19.04 -3.15 -6.01
C SER A 238 -17.56 -2.89 -6.32
N LEU A 239 -16.78 -3.94 -6.57
CA LEU A 239 -15.37 -3.85 -6.91
C LEU A 239 -15.16 -3.13 -8.26
N TYR A 240 -15.97 -3.44 -9.28
CA TYR A 240 -15.91 -2.78 -10.58
C TYR A 240 -16.27 -1.29 -10.53
N THR A 241 -17.25 -0.92 -9.71
CA THR A 241 -17.61 0.50 -9.47
C THR A 241 -16.41 1.29 -8.95
N GLU A 242 -15.55 0.62 -8.18
CA GLU A 242 -14.38 1.21 -7.53
C GLU A 242 -13.06 0.99 -8.32
N ARG A 243 -13.11 0.50 -9.57
CA ARG A 243 -11.93 0.09 -10.37
C ARG A 243 -10.81 1.13 -10.48
N MET A 244 -11.16 2.41 -10.45
CA MET A 244 -10.20 3.52 -10.47
C MET A 244 -9.25 3.56 -9.27
N HIS A 245 -9.57 2.85 -8.17
CA HIS A 245 -8.77 2.80 -6.95
C HIS A 245 -7.87 1.57 -6.87
N TRP A 246 -8.05 0.54 -7.70
CA TRP A 246 -7.35 -0.73 -7.48
C TRP A 246 -6.82 -1.42 -8.73
N VAL A 247 -7.38 -1.14 -9.90
CA VAL A 247 -6.91 -1.76 -11.13
C VAL A 247 -5.67 -0.99 -11.62
N PRO A 248 -4.53 -1.68 -11.85
CA PRO A 248 -3.26 -1.05 -12.23
C PRO A 248 -3.34 -0.08 -13.42
N VAL A 249 -4.13 -0.39 -14.47
CA VAL A 249 -4.25 0.47 -15.66
C VAL A 249 -4.77 1.88 -15.35
N TYR A 250 -5.59 2.04 -14.31
CA TYR A 250 -6.14 3.34 -13.88
C TYR A 250 -5.26 4.08 -12.86
N LEU A 251 -4.12 3.49 -12.49
CA LEU A 251 -3.21 3.99 -11.46
C LEU A 251 -1.83 4.36 -12.02
N LYS A 252 -1.62 4.21 -13.34
CA LYS A 252 -0.34 4.51 -14.02
C LYS A 252 0.04 6.00 -14.00
N ASP A 253 -0.87 6.88 -13.62
CA ASP A 253 -0.69 8.34 -13.65
C ASP A 253 -0.02 8.92 -12.39
N ARG A 254 0.37 8.08 -11.42
CA ARG A 254 0.94 8.49 -10.15
C ARG A 254 2.06 7.57 -9.70
N PHE A 255 2.97 8.14 -8.93
CA PHE A 255 4.03 7.43 -8.23
C PHE A 255 3.48 6.67 -7.03
N TRP A 256 3.88 5.40 -6.92
CA TRP A 256 3.49 4.46 -5.87
C TRP A 256 4.69 3.88 -5.12
N ALA A 257 5.90 4.37 -5.37
CA ALA A 257 7.13 3.98 -4.67
C ALA A 257 7.34 2.46 -4.57
N GLU A 258 6.99 1.73 -5.64
CA GLU A 258 7.09 0.27 -5.69
C GLU A 258 6.27 -0.50 -4.67
N MET A 259 5.38 0.20 -3.97
CA MET A 259 4.36 -0.37 -3.11
C MET A 259 3.28 -1.01 -3.99
N SER A 260 3.68 -2.11 -4.62
CA SER A 260 2.86 -3.03 -5.38
C SER A 260 2.52 -4.22 -4.48
N THR A 261 1.23 -4.32 -4.15
CA THR A 261 0.35 -5.51 -4.09
C THR A 261 0.78 -6.84 -3.45
N THR A 262 2.03 -7.07 -3.06
CA THR A 262 2.49 -8.27 -2.32
C THR A 262 3.52 -7.89 -1.26
N GLN A 263 4.44 -6.99 -1.60
CA GLN A 263 5.44 -6.48 -0.68
C GLN A 263 4.82 -5.74 0.51
N ILE A 264 3.64 -5.13 0.36
CA ILE A 264 3.01 -4.33 1.42
C ILE A 264 2.53 -5.18 2.61
N SER A 265 1.84 -6.31 2.33
CA SER A 265 1.39 -7.22 3.40
C SER A 265 2.55 -7.98 4.02
N GLU A 266 3.55 -8.35 3.22
CA GLU A 266 4.77 -8.98 3.73
C GLU A 266 5.62 -7.99 4.53
N SER A 267 5.73 -6.75 4.09
CA SER A 267 6.41 -5.63 4.75
C SER A 267 5.80 -5.32 6.12
N MET A 268 4.48 -5.10 6.18
CA MET A 268 3.82 -4.71 7.43
C MET A 268 3.81 -5.88 8.43
N ASN A 269 3.56 -7.11 7.94
CA ASN A 269 3.71 -8.30 8.77
C ASN A 269 5.16 -8.44 9.26
N ALA A 270 6.15 -8.40 8.38
CA ALA A 270 7.58 -8.48 8.70
C ALA A 270 8.14 -7.26 9.44
N PHE A 271 7.41 -6.15 9.52
CA PHE A 271 7.84 -4.97 10.26
C PHE A 271 7.84 -5.26 11.76
N PHE A 272 6.77 -5.90 12.23
CA PHE A 272 6.54 -6.23 13.62
C PHE A 272 6.58 -7.74 13.91
N ASP A 273 6.85 -8.57 12.90
CA ASP A 273 7.01 -10.02 13.06
C ASP A 273 8.12 -10.32 14.08
N GLY A 274 7.81 -11.22 15.02
CA GLY A 274 8.67 -11.54 16.16
C GLY A 274 8.71 -10.50 17.30
N PHE A 275 8.11 -9.31 17.13
CA PHE A 275 8.06 -8.27 18.17
C PHE A 275 6.72 -8.22 18.90
N VAL A 276 5.60 -8.43 18.19
CA VAL A 276 4.26 -8.23 18.76
C VAL A 276 3.30 -9.36 18.36
N HIS A 277 2.43 -9.78 19.29
CA HIS A 277 1.36 -10.75 19.06
C HIS A 277 0.08 -10.37 19.82
N SER A 278 -1.03 -11.07 19.56
CA SER A 278 -2.36 -10.76 20.13
C SER A 278 -2.42 -10.80 21.67
N GLY A 279 -1.48 -11.50 22.31
CA GLY A 279 -1.35 -11.59 23.76
C GLY A 279 -0.48 -10.49 24.39
N THR A 280 0.25 -9.72 23.59
CA THR A 280 1.15 -8.68 24.08
C THR A 280 0.37 -7.60 24.83
N THR A 281 0.82 -7.30 26.05
CA THR A 281 0.24 -6.21 26.84
C THR A 281 0.61 -4.86 26.25
N LEU A 282 -0.13 -3.80 26.59
CA LEU A 282 0.15 -2.45 26.09
C LEU A 282 1.55 -1.93 26.47
N LYS A 283 2.06 -2.35 27.63
CA LYS A 283 3.41 -2.02 28.09
C LYS A 283 4.47 -2.76 27.26
N GLU A 284 4.32 -4.07 27.09
CA GLU A 284 5.23 -4.87 26.26
C GLU A 284 5.19 -4.43 24.80
N PHE A 285 4.00 -4.05 24.30
CA PHE A 285 3.82 -3.53 22.96
C PHE A 285 4.71 -2.33 22.71
N VAL A 286 4.70 -1.38 23.65
CA VAL A 286 5.52 -0.17 23.59
C VAL A 286 7.01 -0.47 23.61
N ASP A 287 7.48 -1.34 24.50
CA ASP A 287 8.90 -1.72 24.59
C ASP A 287 9.37 -2.45 23.31
N GLN A 288 8.54 -3.34 22.77
CA GLN A 288 8.84 -4.09 21.55
C GLN A 288 8.76 -3.22 20.30
N PHE A 289 7.85 -2.24 20.29
CA PHE A 289 7.73 -1.25 19.24
C PHE A 289 9.01 -0.40 19.13
N ASP A 290 9.55 0.08 20.24
CA ASP A 290 10.81 0.83 20.25
C ASP A 290 12.00 -0.02 19.76
N ASN A 291 12.02 -1.32 20.09
CA ASN A 291 13.02 -2.26 19.57
C ASN A 291 12.89 -2.47 18.06
N ALA A 292 11.67 -2.59 17.53
CA ALA A 292 11.42 -2.73 16.10
C ALA A 292 11.90 -1.49 15.33
N LEU A 293 11.57 -0.29 15.80
CA LEU A 293 12.03 0.96 15.20
C LEU A 293 13.56 1.07 15.20
N ARG A 294 14.21 0.75 16.33
CA ARG A 294 15.68 0.74 16.41
C ARG A 294 16.29 -0.23 15.41
N LYS A 295 15.74 -1.45 15.31
CA LYS A 295 16.25 -2.47 14.39
C LYS A 295 16.13 -2.04 12.92
N LYS A 296 15.00 -1.43 12.53
CA LYS A 296 14.84 -0.88 11.17
C LYS A 296 15.84 0.25 10.92
N GLY A 297 16.07 1.07 11.93
CA GLY A 297 17.08 2.12 11.87
C GLY A 297 18.51 1.62 11.67
N GLU A 298 18.90 0.56 12.37
CA GLU A 298 20.18 -0.11 12.20
C GLU A 298 20.33 -0.73 10.81
N ASN A 299 19.25 -1.34 10.29
CA ASN A 299 19.25 -1.94 8.96
C ASN A 299 19.43 -0.88 7.85
N GLU A 300 18.80 0.29 8.00
CA GLU A 300 18.99 1.42 7.08
C GLU A 300 20.45 1.92 7.11
N ILE A 301 21.02 2.14 8.30
CA ILE A 301 22.43 2.56 8.44
C ILE A 301 23.38 1.54 7.81
N ALA A 302 23.11 0.24 7.98
CA ALA A 302 23.90 -0.82 7.37
C ALA A 302 23.80 -0.81 5.83
N ALA A 303 22.60 -0.54 5.29
CA ALA A 303 22.38 -0.44 3.84
C ALA A 303 23.04 0.81 3.23
N ASP A 304 23.00 1.94 3.93
CA ASP A 304 23.75 3.16 3.60
C ASP A 304 25.25 2.87 3.58
N PHE A 305 25.78 2.31 4.67
CA PHE A 305 27.20 1.96 4.76
C PHE A 305 27.62 1.04 3.61
N HIS A 306 26.82 0.03 3.29
CA HIS A 306 27.11 -0.86 2.17
C HIS A 306 27.09 -0.11 0.83
N SER A 307 26.13 0.79 0.61
CA SER A 307 26.01 1.56 -0.63
C SER A 307 27.12 2.59 -0.82
N PHE A 308 27.60 3.21 0.27
CA PHE A 308 28.72 4.15 0.20
C PHE A 308 30.08 3.47 0.03
N ASN A 309 30.28 2.29 0.63
CA ASN A 309 31.59 1.65 0.68
C ASN A 309 31.80 0.54 -0.36
N ARG A 310 30.73 0.04 -0.98
CA ARG A 310 30.80 -0.99 -2.01
C ARG A 310 29.99 -0.55 -3.21
N THR A 311 30.59 -0.60 -4.38
CA THR A 311 29.90 -0.33 -5.64
C THR A 311 29.47 -1.64 -6.25
N THR A 312 28.17 -1.79 -6.53
CA THR A 312 27.68 -2.91 -7.34
C THR A 312 28.17 -2.71 -8.78
N PRO A 313 28.94 -3.64 -9.38
CA PRO A 313 29.51 -3.44 -10.71
C PRO A 313 28.44 -3.37 -11.79
N CYS A 314 28.72 -2.65 -12.88
CA CYS A 314 27.87 -2.68 -14.06
C CYS A 314 27.94 -4.08 -14.69
N ILE A 315 26.81 -4.55 -15.22
CA ILE A 315 26.69 -5.84 -15.91
C ILE A 315 26.76 -5.69 -17.44
N THR A 316 26.62 -4.47 -17.95
CA THR A 316 26.81 -4.14 -19.36
C THR A 316 27.85 -3.04 -19.52
N HIS A 317 28.17 -2.72 -20.79
CA HIS A 317 29.03 -1.59 -21.15
C HIS A 317 28.22 -0.33 -21.51
N LEU A 318 26.91 -0.31 -21.25
CA LEU A 318 26.06 0.83 -21.59
C LEU A 318 26.41 2.04 -20.72
N PRO A 319 26.71 3.22 -21.32
CA PRO A 319 27.03 4.42 -20.56
C PRO A 319 25.94 4.84 -19.57
N MET A 320 24.65 4.70 -19.96
CA MET A 320 23.52 5.00 -19.07
C MET A 320 23.51 4.15 -17.79
N GLU A 321 23.93 2.88 -17.84
CA GLU A 321 24.01 2.03 -16.66
C GLU A 321 25.02 2.61 -15.64
N LYS A 322 26.13 3.16 -16.14
CA LYS A 322 27.14 3.79 -15.28
C LYS A 322 26.62 5.05 -14.59
N GLN A 323 25.75 5.81 -15.25
CA GLN A 323 25.10 6.98 -14.64
C GLN A 323 24.17 6.54 -13.50
N PHE A 324 23.36 5.50 -13.71
CA PHE A 324 22.49 4.97 -12.66
C PHE A 324 23.28 4.44 -11.46
N GLN A 325 24.40 3.74 -11.68
CA GLN A 325 25.28 3.27 -10.61
C GLN A 325 25.78 4.39 -9.70
N GLN A 326 26.01 5.59 -10.25
CA GLN A 326 26.53 6.73 -9.49
C GLN A 326 25.44 7.45 -8.68
N LEU A 327 24.19 7.39 -9.13
CA LEU A 327 23.07 8.13 -8.55
C LEU A 327 22.26 7.30 -7.56
N TYR A 328 22.06 6.01 -7.84
CA TYR A 328 21.15 5.15 -7.08
C TYR A 328 21.88 4.41 -5.95
N THR A 329 21.12 4.07 -4.89
CA THR A 329 21.60 3.10 -3.90
C THR A 329 21.83 1.74 -4.55
N ASN A 330 22.68 0.90 -3.94
CA ASN A 330 22.94 -0.43 -4.48
C ASN A 330 21.68 -1.29 -4.65
N SER A 331 20.65 -1.08 -3.81
CA SER A 331 19.39 -1.81 -3.94
C SER A 331 18.63 -1.36 -5.18
N LYS A 332 18.42 -0.05 -5.32
CA LYS A 332 17.68 0.51 -6.45
C LYS A 332 18.43 0.34 -7.78
N PHE A 333 19.75 0.41 -7.76
CA PHE A 333 20.56 0.15 -8.96
C PHE A 333 20.39 -1.28 -9.48
N LYS A 334 20.22 -2.29 -8.61
CA LYS A 334 19.96 -3.66 -9.06
C LYS A 334 18.62 -3.81 -9.79
N GLU A 335 17.60 -3.04 -9.40
CA GLU A 335 16.31 -3.02 -10.11
C GLU A 335 16.47 -2.41 -11.51
N VAL A 336 17.24 -1.33 -11.62
CA VAL A 336 17.64 -0.79 -12.94
C VAL A 336 18.39 -1.84 -13.76
N GLN A 337 19.32 -2.59 -13.15
CA GLN A 337 20.05 -3.66 -13.84
C GLN A 337 19.12 -4.76 -14.37
N THR A 338 18.07 -5.11 -13.63
CA THR A 338 17.04 -6.03 -14.13
C THR A 338 16.41 -5.48 -15.41
N GLU A 339 15.97 -4.23 -15.43
CA GLU A 339 15.40 -3.63 -16.64
C GLU A 339 16.43 -3.48 -17.78
N VAL A 340 17.71 -3.24 -17.48
CA VAL A 340 18.79 -3.17 -18.47
C VAL A 340 19.03 -4.53 -19.14
N ILE A 341 19.06 -5.64 -18.40
CA ILE A 341 19.22 -6.98 -18.98
C ILE A 341 18.07 -7.27 -19.94
N GLU A 342 16.86 -6.94 -19.50
CA GLU A 342 15.64 -7.29 -20.22
C GLU A 342 15.45 -6.51 -21.53
N ILE A 343 16.28 -5.49 -21.81
CA ILE A 343 16.35 -4.82 -23.12
C ILE A 343 16.56 -5.84 -24.24
N ILE A 344 17.30 -6.93 -24.01
CA ILE A 344 17.57 -7.96 -25.04
C ILE A 344 16.30 -8.61 -25.61
N TYR A 345 15.20 -8.57 -24.84
CA TYR A 345 13.90 -9.11 -25.23
C TYR A 345 12.98 -8.07 -25.88
N SER A 346 13.41 -6.81 -25.90
CA SER A 346 12.68 -5.66 -26.44
C SER A 346 13.21 -5.25 -27.80
N HIS A 347 12.34 -5.29 -28.82
CA HIS A 347 12.65 -4.82 -30.17
C HIS A 347 11.97 -3.47 -30.44
N CYS A 348 12.79 -2.42 -30.52
CA CYS A 348 12.35 -1.04 -30.69
C CYS A 348 12.29 -0.62 -32.16
N ILE A 349 11.17 -0.01 -32.57
CA ILE A 349 10.88 0.44 -33.94
C ILE A 349 10.42 1.90 -33.87
N LEU A 350 11.07 2.81 -34.59
CA LEU A 350 10.60 4.18 -34.75
C LEU A 350 9.39 4.19 -35.71
N ILE A 351 8.26 4.70 -35.24
CA ILE A 351 7.01 4.77 -36.03
C ILE A 351 6.91 6.09 -36.77
N LYS A 352 7.12 7.20 -36.05
CA LYS A 352 7.05 8.55 -36.62
C LYS A 352 7.85 9.53 -35.79
N THR A 353 8.24 10.65 -36.42
CA THR A 353 8.79 11.82 -35.75
C THR A 353 8.05 13.05 -36.21
N GLU A 354 7.51 13.82 -35.26
CA GLU A 354 6.72 15.03 -35.48
C GLU A 354 7.38 16.17 -34.68
N GLY A 355 8.22 16.96 -35.36
CA GLY A 355 9.05 17.96 -34.67
C GLY A 355 10.08 17.28 -33.74
N ALA A 356 10.13 17.70 -32.48
CA ALA A 356 11.01 17.12 -31.45
C ALA A 356 10.49 15.82 -30.84
N ILE A 357 9.28 15.38 -31.21
CA ILE A 357 8.64 14.19 -30.62
C ILE A 357 8.82 13.00 -31.54
N SER A 358 9.53 11.97 -31.07
CA SER A 358 9.63 10.66 -31.72
C SER A 358 8.69 9.66 -31.02
N THR A 359 7.85 8.96 -31.80
CA THR A 359 7.00 7.86 -31.31
C THR A 359 7.59 6.51 -31.70
N TYR A 360 7.73 5.64 -30.71
CA TYR A 360 8.29 4.30 -30.84
C TYR A 360 7.26 3.22 -30.53
N GLN A 361 7.42 2.10 -31.23
CA GLN A 361 6.79 0.84 -30.90
C GLN A 361 7.86 -0.12 -30.39
N VAL A 362 7.68 -0.66 -29.19
CA VAL A 362 8.57 -1.63 -28.59
C VAL A 362 7.85 -2.97 -28.46
N ASN A 363 8.28 -3.95 -29.25
CA ASN A 363 7.76 -5.31 -29.17
C ASN A 363 8.59 -6.09 -28.14
N ASP A 364 7.95 -6.49 -27.06
CA ASP A 364 8.59 -7.09 -25.90
C ASP A 364 8.17 -8.56 -25.73
N GLN A 365 9.06 -9.37 -25.17
CA GLN A 365 8.80 -10.78 -24.88
C GLN A 365 8.79 -10.98 -23.37
N LEU A 366 7.61 -11.23 -22.82
CA LEU A 366 7.41 -11.48 -21.40
C LEU A 366 7.30 -12.98 -21.16
N GLN A 367 8.10 -13.49 -20.22
CA GLN A 367 7.91 -14.85 -19.72
C GLN A 367 6.72 -14.87 -18.77
N VAL A 368 5.68 -15.64 -19.11
CA VAL A 368 4.51 -15.87 -18.27
C VAL A 368 4.39 -17.37 -18.06
N GLU A 369 4.70 -17.82 -16.85
CA GLU A 369 4.83 -19.24 -16.49
C GLU A 369 5.81 -19.95 -17.45
N ASP A 370 5.34 -20.98 -18.17
CA ASP A 370 6.12 -21.75 -19.15
C ASP A 370 5.93 -21.24 -20.60
N SER A 371 5.36 -20.05 -20.79
CA SER A 371 5.03 -19.50 -22.10
C SER A 371 5.65 -18.12 -22.36
N ILE A 372 5.94 -17.81 -23.63
CA ILE A 372 6.41 -16.49 -24.05
C ILE A 372 5.20 -15.71 -24.58
N LYS A 373 4.85 -14.62 -23.89
CA LYS A 373 3.84 -13.67 -24.32
C LYS A 373 4.51 -12.50 -25.03
N ARG A 374 4.10 -12.22 -26.26
CA ARG A 374 4.54 -11.03 -27.00
C ARG A 374 3.58 -9.89 -26.74
N VAL A 375 4.11 -8.76 -26.30
CA VAL A 375 3.32 -7.56 -26.01
C VAL A 375 3.95 -6.38 -26.74
N THR A 376 3.12 -5.51 -27.28
CA THR A 376 3.58 -4.31 -27.98
C THR A 376 3.28 -3.10 -27.11
N TYR A 377 4.33 -2.31 -26.85
CA TYR A 377 4.25 -1.07 -26.12
C TYR A 377 4.47 0.12 -27.05
N GLN A 378 3.79 1.22 -26.77
CA GLN A 378 4.05 2.53 -27.36
C GLN A 378 4.77 3.38 -26.34
N ALA A 379 5.80 4.07 -26.79
CA ALA A 379 6.55 5.02 -26.00
C ALA A 379 6.87 6.25 -26.86
N TYR A 380 6.95 7.40 -26.23
CA TYR A 380 7.32 8.63 -26.92
C TYR A 380 8.50 9.28 -26.21
N PHE A 381 9.31 10.00 -27.00
CA PHE A 381 10.48 10.72 -26.56
C PHE A 381 10.43 12.13 -27.14
N ASN A 382 10.48 13.14 -26.27
CA ASN A 382 10.55 14.55 -26.62
C ASN A 382 11.97 15.06 -26.36
N GLU A 383 12.68 15.39 -27.45
CA GLU A 383 14.07 15.87 -27.38
C GLU A 383 14.21 17.24 -26.70
N ASP A 384 13.27 18.16 -26.94
CA ASP A 384 13.36 19.54 -26.44
C ASP A 384 13.14 19.61 -24.92
N GLU A 385 12.25 18.75 -24.40
CA GLU A 385 11.88 18.71 -22.98
C GLU A 385 12.66 17.64 -22.20
N CYS A 386 13.49 16.83 -22.88
CA CYS A 386 14.08 15.61 -22.34
C CYS A 386 13.04 14.71 -21.66
N GLU A 387 11.82 14.67 -22.19
CA GLU A 387 10.71 13.88 -21.62
C GLU A 387 10.61 12.54 -22.34
N VAL A 388 10.46 11.47 -21.58
CA VAL A 388 10.15 10.15 -22.11
C VAL A 388 8.99 9.54 -21.33
N LYS A 389 8.03 8.95 -22.05
CA LYS A 389 6.96 8.17 -21.42
C LYS A 389 6.73 6.88 -22.18
N CYS A 390 6.43 5.82 -21.45
CA CYS A 390 6.05 4.53 -21.99
C CYS A 390 4.67 4.13 -21.47
N MET A 391 3.85 3.52 -22.32
CA MET A 391 2.52 3.06 -21.92
C MET A 391 2.53 1.97 -20.83
N CYS A 392 3.67 1.33 -20.56
CA CYS A 392 3.79 0.42 -19.43
C CYS A 392 3.65 1.15 -18.08
N GLY A 393 3.98 2.45 -18.02
CA GLY A 393 3.85 3.30 -16.84
C GLY A 393 4.84 2.98 -15.71
N LEU A 394 5.88 2.17 -15.96
CA LEU A 394 6.78 1.72 -14.90
C LEU A 394 7.49 2.89 -14.24
N PHE A 395 7.97 3.86 -15.01
CA PHE A 395 8.67 5.02 -14.46
C PHE A 395 7.73 5.88 -13.60
N GLU A 396 6.53 6.16 -14.10
CA GLU A 396 5.54 6.96 -13.40
C GLU A 396 5.10 6.28 -12.08
N MET A 397 4.99 4.95 -12.06
CA MET A 397 4.56 4.20 -10.88
C MET A 397 5.70 3.90 -9.88
N MET A 398 6.90 3.62 -10.38
CA MET A 398 8.01 3.04 -9.61
C MET A 398 9.22 3.95 -9.50
N GLY A 399 9.35 4.96 -10.36
CA GLY A 399 10.53 5.83 -10.43
C GLY A 399 11.74 5.18 -11.12
N ILE A 400 11.55 4.00 -11.74
CA ILE A 400 12.57 3.25 -12.47
C ILE A 400 12.21 3.22 -13.95
N LEU A 401 13.14 3.58 -14.82
CA LEU A 401 12.92 3.52 -16.27
C LEU A 401 12.75 2.07 -16.71
N CYS A 402 11.71 1.80 -17.48
CA CYS A 402 11.50 0.47 -18.03
C CYS A 402 12.48 0.15 -19.16
N ARG A 403 12.69 -1.15 -19.38
CA ARG A 403 13.41 -1.71 -20.53
C ARG A 403 13.01 -1.11 -21.88
N HIS A 404 11.73 -0.72 -22.06
CA HIS A 404 11.25 -0.11 -23.31
C HIS A 404 11.86 1.27 -23.54
N ILE A 405 11.94 2.08 -22.49
CA ILE A 405 12.59 3.41 -22.53
C ILE A 405 14.09 3.24 -22.73
N LEU A 406 14.71 2.32 -21.99
CA LEU A 406 16.14 2.04 -22.10
C LEU A 406 16.51 1.51 -23.50
N ALA A 407 15.63 0.75 -24.14
CA ALA A 407 15.78 0.31 -25.54
C ALA A 407 15.75 1.49 -26.51
N ILE A 408 14.90 2.50 -26.28
CA ILE A 408 14.88 3.74 -27.07
C ILE A 408 16.18 4.51 -26.90
N PHE A 409 16.67 4.67 -25.67
CA PHE A 409 17.94 5.37 -25.41
C PHE A 409 19.11 4.66 -26.10
N SER A 410 19.13 3.33 -26.08
CA SER A 410 20.14 2.54 -26.79
C SER A 410 20.12 2.76 -28.31
N VAL A 411 18.94 3.03 -28.90
CA VAL A 411 18.81 3.34 -30.35
C VAL A 411 19.19 4.79 -30.66
N LYS A 412 18.93 5.73 -29.74
CA LYS A 412 19.22 7.16 -29.90
C LYS A 412 20.64 7.55 -29.47
N ASP A 413 21.39 6.64 -28.82
CA ASP A 413 22.75 6.87 -28.29
C ASP A 413 22.81 8.04 -27.28
N VAL A 414 21.84 8.06 -26.35
CA VAL A 414 21.68 9.09 -25.30
C VAL A 414 22.14 8.61 -23.92
#